data_AF-A0A7Y5URF0-F1
#
_entry.id   AF-A0A7Y5URF0-F1
#
_cell.length_a   1.000
_cell.length_b   1.000
_cell.length_c   1.000
_cell.angle_alpha   90.00
_cell.angle_beta   90.00
_cell.angle_gamma   90.00
#
_symmetry.space_group_name_H-M   'P 1'
#
loop_
_entity.id
_entity.type
_entity.pdbx_description
1 polymer ?
#
loop_
_entity_poly.entity_id
_entity_poly.type
_entity_poly.pdbx_seq_one_letter_code
_entity_poly.pdbx_strand_id
1 'polypeptide(L)'
;MRPTERLSADHRLIEQVLDCLDKLTHLSATSGALDLERAHRALRFLAEFADRLHHGKEEKLLFPAMHRCGIPDNVGPIAVMLNEHDLGRAEMARMRTALLKQDAPGFAAAAGSYVEILRDHIGKEDGVLFPMGEERFGDDDRRALEEGFASADRELLGEGVRETLVDMADRLAADLGVPHGAARSQAPRSHSCGLWCP
;
A
#
# COMPACT_ATOMS: atom_id res chain seq x y z
N MET A 1 16.11 12.25 3.77
CA MET A 1 14.89 11.66 3.20
C MET A 1 13.75 12.25 3.99
N ARG A 2 12.67 12.70 3.37
CA ARG A 2 11.49 13.17 4.12
C ARG A 2 10.78 11.97 4.76
N PRO A 3 10.14 12.11 5.93
CA PRO A 3 9.43 10.99 6.56
C PRO A 3 8.44 10.29 5.61
N THR A 4 7.68 11.08 4.84
CA THR A 4 6.70 10.54 3.88
C THR A 4 7.33 9.80 2.71
N GLU A 5 8.58 10.08 2.32
CA GLU A 5 9.27 9.33 1.26
C GLU A 5 9.49 7.86 1.66
N ARG A 6 9.57 7.57 2.97
CA ARG A 6 9.63 6.19 3.48
C ARG A 6 8.29 5.47 3.31
N LEU A 7 7.18 6.15 3.57
CA LEU A 7 5.84 5.58 3.38
C LEU A 7 5.55 5.39 1.88
N SER A 8 5.92 6.35 1.03
CA SER A 8 5.84 6.17 -0.43
C SER A 8 6.71 5.01 -0.93
N ALA A 9 7.83 4.70 -0.28
CA ALA A 9 8.62 3.51 -0.58
C ALA A 9 7.90 2.22 -0.16
N ASP A 10 7.23 2.22 1.00
CA ASP A 10 6.34 1.12 1.42
C ASP A 10 5.19 0.94 0.39
N HIS A 11 4.60 2.02 -0.15
CA HIS A 11 3.58 1.96 -1.22
C HIS A 11 4.05 1.20 -2.47
N ARG A 12 5.30 1.38 -2.89
CA ARG A 12 5.80 0.67 -4.08
C ARG A 12 5.81 -0.85 -3.90
N LEU A 13 6.06 -1.32 -2.69
CA LEU A 13 5.99 -2.76 -2.34
C LEU A 13 4.54 -3.23 -2.27
N ILE A 14 3.65 -2.41 -1.72
CA ILE A 14 2.21 -2.70 -1.64
C ILE A 14 1.64 -2.84 -3.05
N GLU A 15 1.87 -1.87 -3.94
CA GLU A 15 1.43 -1.91 -5.34
C GLU A 15 1.94 -3.14 -6.10
N GLN A 16 3.18 -3.58 -5.85
CA GLN A 16 3.71 -4.82 -6.44
C GLN A 16 2.88 -6.04 -6.04
N VAL A 17 2.46 -6.12 -4.77
CA VAL A 17 1.60 -7.22 -4.30
C VAL A 17 0.14 -7.05 -4.76
N LEU A 18 -0.35 -5.83 -4.97
CA LEU A 18 -1.64 -5.59 -5.62
C LEU A 18 -1.63 -6.10 -7.08
N ASP A 19 -0.56 -5.83 -7.84
CA ASP A 19 -0.39 -6.39 -9.19
C ASP A 19 -0.36 -7.93 -9.17
N CYS A 20 0.26 -8.53 -8.14
CA CYS A 20 0.24 -9.99 -7.94
C CYS A 20 -1.17 -10.50 -7.66
N LEU A 21 -1.93 -9.79 -6.83
CA LEU A 21 -3.30 -10.14 -6.49
C LEU A 21 -4.21 -10.09 -7.72
N ASP A 22 -4.10 -9.05 -8.55
CA ASP A 22 -4.78 -8.95 -9.85
C ASP A 22 -4.41 -10.13 -10.76
N LYS A 23 -3.12 -10.47 -10.85
CA LYS A 23 -2.68 -11.61 -11.67
C LYS A 23 -3.27 -12.93 -11.18
N LEU A 24 -3.33 -13.13 -9.86
CA LEU A 24 -3.90 -14.34 -9.26
C LEU A 24 -5.38 -14.50 -9.59
N THR A 25 -6.17 -13.42 -9.50
CA THR A 25 -7.61 -13.49 -9.81
C THR A 25 -7.84 -13.81 -11.29
N HIS A 26 -7.07 -13.22 -12.21
CA HIS A 26 -7.13 -13.56 -13.64
C HIS A 26 -6.76 -15.02 -13.94
N LEU A 27 -5.72 -15.55 -13.29
CA LEU A 27 -5.33 -16.96 -13.43
C LEU A 27 -6.40 -17.91 -12.86
N SER A 28 -7.02 -17.56 -11.73
CA SER A 28 -8.11 -18.34 -11.15
C SER A 28 -9.35 -18.37 -12.03
N ALA A 29 -9.67 -17.26 -12.71
CA ALA A 29 -10.79 -17.19 -13.65
C ALA A 29 -10.56 -18.08 -14.87
N THR A 30 -9.31 -18.21 -15.32
CA THR A 30 -8.94 -19.04 -16.48
C THR A 30 -8.89 -20.53 -16.13
N SER A 31 -8.33 -20.87 -14.96
CA SER A 31 -8.15 -22.27 -14.53
C SER A 31 -9.35 -22.86 -13.79
N GLY A 32 -10.27 -22.02 -13.30
CA GLY A 32 -11.40 -22.42 -12.45
C GLY A 32 -11.01 -22.78 -11.01
N ALA A 33 -9.75 -22.58 -10.61
CA ALA A 33 -9.24 -22.91 -9.29
C ALA A 33 -8.38 -21.78 -8.72
N LEU A 34 -8.50 -21.55 -7.41
CA LEU A 34 -7.68 -20.57 -6.69
C LEU A 34 -6.35 -21.21 -6.25
N ASP A 35 -5.23 -20.59 -6.58
CA ASP A 35 -3.93 -20.96 -6.05
C ASP A 35 -3.84 -20.54 -4.58
N LEU A 36 -4.12 -21.49 -3.69
CA LEU A 36 -4.22 -21.23 -2.25
C LEU A 36 -2.90 -20.78 -1.65
N GLU A 37 -1.77 -21.29 -2.13
CA GLU A 37 -0.47 -20.96 -1.57
C GLU A 37 -0.10 -19.50 -1.87
N ARG A 38 -0.22 -19.11 -3.15
CA ARG A 38 0.06 -17.73 -3.56
C ARG A 38 -0.95 -16.75 -2.97
N ALA A 39 -2.23 -17.12 -2.87
CA ALA A 39 -3.24 -16.31 -2.20
C ALA A 39 -2.91 -16.09 -0.71
N HIS A 40 -2.50 -17.14 0.02
CA HIS A 40 -2.08 -16.99 1.42
C HIS A 40 -0.87 -16.06 1.58
N ARG A 41 0.12 -16.16 0.69
CA ARG A 41 1.29 -15.26 0.69
C ARG A 41 0.88 -13.80 0.47
N ALA A 42 0.02 -13.54 -0.53
CA ALA A 42 -0.50 -12.19 -0.80
C ALA A 42 -1.26 -11.62 0.41
N LEU A 43 -2.22 -12.38 0.97
CA LEU A 43 -3.01 -11.92 2.12
C LEU A 43 -2.16 -11.73 3.39
N ARG A 44 -1.12 -12.54 3.58
CA ARG A 44 -0.18 -12.36 4.69
C ARG A 44 0.60 -11.07 4.54
N PHE A 45 1.16 -10.81 3.35
CA PHE A 45 1.86 -9.56 3.09
C PHE A 45 0.96 -8.35 3.31
N LEU A 46 -0.24 -8.34 2.73
CA LEU A 46 -1.15 -7.19 2.82
C LEU A 46 -1.62 -6.95 4.26
N ALA A 47 -1.85 -8.00 5.06
CA ALA A 47 -2.26 -7.81 6.45
C ALA A 47 -1.12 -7.35 7.36
N GLU A 48 0.08 -7.90 7.21
CA GLU A 48 1.21 -7.57 8.09
C GLU A 48 1.93 -6.30 7.64
N PHE A 49 2.23 -6.18 6.34
CA PHE A 49 2.99 -5.05 5.80
C PHE A 49 2.09 -3.83 5.52
N ALA A 50 1.04 -3.99 4.70
CA ALA A 50 0.22 -2.84 4.29
C ALA A 50 -0.62 -2.31 5.46
N ASP A 51 -1.33 -3.17 6.17
CA ASP A 51 -2.19 -2.73 7.27
C ASP A 51 -1.43 -2.57 8.59
N ARG A 52 -0.94 -3.68 9.17
CA ARG A 52 -0.38 -3.65 10.54
C ARG A 52 0.84 -2.73 10.65
N LEU A 53 1.74 -2.73 9.67
CA LEU A 53 2.94 -1.88 9.68
C LEU A 53 2.66 -0.49 9.09
N HIS A 54 2.29 -0.42 7.81
CA HIS A 54 2.23 0.83 7.06
C HIS A 54 1.07 1.73 7.52
N HIS A 55 -0.19 1.29 7.47
CA HIS A 55 -1.30 2.04 8.08
C HIS A 55 -1.08 2.24 9.58
N GLY A 56 -0.45 1.28 10.26
CA GLY A 56 -0.05 1.41 11.66
C GLY A 56 0.87 2.61 11.93
N LYS A 57 1.80 2.95 11.03
CA LYS A 57 2.63 4.15 11.12
C LYS A 57 1.80 5.41 10.87
N GLU A 58 0.88 5.36 9.92
CA GLU A 58 0.04 6.51 9.59
C GLU A 58 -0.90 6.87 10.73
N GLU A 59 -1.71 5.91 11.17
CA GLU A 59 -2.73 6.12 12.19
C GLU A 59 -2.13 6.49 13.55
N LYS A 60 -0.96 5.94 13.90
CA LYS A 60 -0.36 6.16 15.22
C LYS A 60 0.64 7.31 15.26
N LEU A 61 1.23 7.69 14.13
CA LEU A 61 2.34 8.65 14.10
C LEU A 61 2.08 9.79 13.12
N LEU A 62 1.86 9.49 11.82
CA LEU A 62 1.73 10.51 10.79
C LEU A 62 0.48 11.37 10.98
N PHE A 63 -0.70 10.76 11.02
CA PHE A 63 -1.97 11.48 11.12
C PHE A 63 -2.06 12.29 12.42
N PRO A 64 -1.63 11.78 13.60
CA PRO A 64 -1.54 12.59 14.80
C PRO A 64 -0.56 13.77 14.67
N ALA A 65 0.56 13.62 13.96
CA ALA A 65 1.48 14.72 13.70
C ALA A 65 0.85 15.78 12.80
N MET A 66 0.22 15.36 11.69
CA MET A 66 -0.52 16.24 10.78
C MET A 66 -1.62 17.01 11.52
N HIS A 67 -2.32 16.35 12.44
CA HIS A 67 -3.34 16.97 13.27
C HIS A 67 -2.78 18.08 14.16
N ARG A 68 -1.65 17.83 14.84
CA ARG A 68 -0.97 18.87 15.64
C ARG A 68 -0.52 20.07 14.80
N CYS A 69 -0.22 19.85 13.52
CA CYS A 69 0.12 20.91 12.57
C CYS A 69 -1.10 21.60 11.94
N GLY A 70 -2.31 21.31 12.40
CA GLY A 70 -3.55 22.01 12.04
C GLY A 70 -4.37 21.36 10.93
N ILE A 71 -4.09 20.10 10.57
CA ILE A 71 -4.91 19.34 9.59
C ILE A 71 -6.01 18.58 10.35
N PRO A 72 -7.30 18.86 10.14
CA PRO A 72 -8.37 18.15 10.84
C PRO A 72 -8.34 16.64 10.58
N ASP A 73 -8.61 15.84 11.61
CA ASP A 73 -8.63 14.37 11.56
C ASP A 73 -10.05 13.79 11.49
N ASN A 74 -11.05 14.55 11.94
CA ASN A 74 -12.47 14.17 11.93
C ASN A 74 -13.22 14.57 10.66
N VAL A 75 -12.59 15.36 9.79
CA VAL A 75 -13.09 15.77 8.47
C VAL A 75 -11.92 15.94 7.50
N GLY A 76 -12.19 15.86 6.20
CA GLY A 76 -11.16 16.12 5.19
C GLY A 76 -10.23 14.93 4.95
N PRO A 77 -8.99 15.17 4.43
CA PRO A 77 -8.14 14.11 3.89
C PRO A 77 -7.82 12.97 4.86
N ILE A 78 -7.49 13.26 6.13
CA ILE A 78 -7.19 12.22 7.13
C ILE A 78 -8.41 11.35 7.41
N ALA A 79 -9.60 11.95 7.55
CA ALA A 79 -10.83 11.20 7.79
C ALA A 79 -11.17 10.26 6.61
N VAL A 80 -10.89 10.69 5.38
CA VAL A 80 -11.05 9.85 4.18
C VAL A 80 -10.09 8.66 4.22
N MET A 81 -8.81 8.88 4.56
CA MET A 81 -7.82 7.80 4.66
C MET A 81 -8.21 6.77 5.72
N LEU A 82 -8.59 7.21 6.92
CA LEU A 82 -9.06 6.31 7.99
C LEU A 82 -10.26 5.46 7.57
N ASN A 83 -11.23 6.06 6.88
CA ASN A 83 -12.37 5.32 6.35
C ASN A 83 -11.94 4.30 5.27
N GLU A 84 -11.01 4.67 4.39
CA GLU A 84 -10.50 3.76 3.37
C GLU A 84 -9.68 2.60 3.95
N HIS A 85 -8.94 2.82 5.04
CA HIS A 85 -8.29 1.73 5.79
C HIS A 85 -9.33 0.71 6.28
N ASP A 86 -10.45 1.18 6.84
CA ASP A 86 -11.52 0.31 7.33
C ASP A 86 -12.23 -0.45 6.20
N LEU A 87 -12.47 0.21 5.06
CA LEU A 87 -12.98 -0.45 3.85
C LEU A 87 -12.00 -1.53 3.35
N GLY A 88 -10.70 -1.23 3.32
CA GLY A 88 -9.65 -2.18 2.97
C GLY A 88 -9.64 -3.40 3.90
N ARG A 89 -9.78 -3.19 5.22
CA ARG A 89 -9.88 -4.28 6.22
C ARG A 89 -11.12 -5.15 6.01
N ALA A 90 -12.24 -4.55 5.65
CA ALA A 90 -13.46 -5.28 5.31
C ALA A 90 -13.26 -6.19 4.09
N GLU A 91 -12.64 -5.70 3.01
CA GLU A 91 -12.34 -6.51 1.83
C GLU A 91 -11.29 -7.60 2.11
N MET A 92 -10.30 -7.31 2.96
CA MET A 92 -9.35 -8.32 3.46
C MET A 92 -10.06 -9.47 4.19
N ALA A 93 -11.04 -9.17 5.03
CA ALA A 93 -11.84 -10.18 5.72
C ALA A 93 -12.69 -11.02 4.74
N ARG A 94 -13.24 -10.38 3.70
CA ARG A 94 -13.96 -11.08 2.62
C ARG A 94 -13.06 -12.02 1.84
N MET A 95 -11.85 -11.58 1.44
CA MET A 95 -10.86 -12.42 0.76
C MET A 95 -10.47 -13.64 1.61
N ARG A 96 -10.21 -13.45 2.92
CA ARG A 96 -9.91 -14.57 3.84
C ARG A 96 -11.04 -15.57 3.92
N THR A 97 -12.28 -15.08 4.00
CA THR A 97 -13.47 -15.94 4.04
C THR A 97 -13.63 -16.75 2.75
N ALA A 98 -13.46 -16.10 1.60
CA ALA A 98 -13.54 -16.77 0.30
C ALA A 98 -12.42 -17.80 0.12
N LEU A 99 -11.20 -17.49 0.57
CA LEU A 99 -10.06 -18.41 0.54
C LEU A 99 -10.32 -19.68 1.36
N LEU A 100 -10.90 -19.55 2.57
CA LEU A 100 -11.29 -20.69 3.41
C LEU A 100 -12.35 -21.58 2.76
N LYS A 101 -13.30 -20.96 2.03
CA LYS A 101 -14.36 -21.66 1.30
C LYS A 101 -13.92 -22.16 -0.07
N GLN A 102 -12.69 -21.84 -0.50
CA GLN A 102 -12.19 -22.06 -1.86
C GLN A 102 -13.13 -21.46 -2.93
N ASP A 103 -13.78 -20.34 -2.60
CA ASP A 103 -14.69 -19.61 -3.47
C ASP A 103 -13.89 -18.67 -4.37
N ALA A 104 -13.42 -19.17 -5.51
CA ALA A 104 -12.60 -18.38 -6.44
C ALA A 104 -13.33 -17.11 -6.96
N PRO A 105 -14.62 -17.17 -7.39
CA PRO A 105 -15.36 -15.97 -7.76
C PRO A 105 -15.50 -14.95 -6.61
N GLY A 106 -15.81 -15.41 -5.40
CA GLY A 106 -15.91 -14.55 -4.22
C GLY A 106 -14.58 -13.91 -3.84
N PHE A 107 -13.49 -14.67 -3.95
CA PHE A 107 -12.13 -14.15 -3.73
C PHE A 107 -11.78 -13.09 -4.76
N ALA A 108 -12.04 -13.34 -6.05
CA ALA A 108 -11.75 -12.40 -7.12
C ALA A 108 -12.53 -11.09 -6.99
N ALA A 109 -13.81 -11.15 -6.61
CA ALA A 109 -14.62 -9.95 -6.39
C ALA A 109 -14.11 -9.09 -5.22
N ALA A 110 -13.75 -9.71 -4.10
CA ALA A 110 -13.20 -9.01 -2.94
C ALA A 110 -11.79 -8.45 -3.21
N ALA A 111 -10.95 -9.23 -3.90
CA ALA A 111 -9.62 -8.82 -4.32
C ALA A 111 -9.66 -7.61 -5.26
N GLY A 112 -10.52 -7.62 -6.27
CA GLY A 112 -10.68 -6.47 -7.17
C GLY A 112 -11.10 -5.20 -6.42
N SER A 113 -12.07 -5.32 -5.51
CA SER A 113 -12.51 -4.19 -4.67
C SER A 113 -11.37 -3.65 -3.79
N TYR A 114 -10.61 -4.55 -3.14
CA TYR A 114 -9.45 -4.18 -2.33
C TYR A 114 -8.38 -3.46 -3.15
N VAL A 115 -8.05 -3.97 -4.34
CA VAL A 115 -7.05 -3.37 -5.23
C VAL A 115 -7.47 -1.97 -5.67
N GLU A 116 -8.73 -1.79 -6.06
CA GLU A 116 -9.26 -0.48 -6.45
C GLU A 116 -9.15 0.54 -5.30
N ILE A 117 -9.60 0.15 -4.11
CA ILE A 117 -9.52 1.00 -2.91
C ILE A 117 -8.06 1.40 -2.64
N LEU A 118 -7.16 0.42 -2.54
CA LEU A 118 -5.77 0.70 -2.15
C LEU A 118 -4.99 1.49 -3.21
N ARG A 119 -5.23 1.28 -4.51
CA ARG A 119 -4.57 2.08 -5.55
C ARG A 119 -5.02 3.55 -5.51
N ASP A 120 -6.31 3.79 -5.34
CA ASP A 120 -6.85 5.16 -5.23
C ASP A 120 -6.39 5.83 -3.93
N HIS A 121 -6.39 5.07 -2.82
CA HIS A 121 -5.85 5.48 -1.52
C HIS A 121 -4.39 5.94 -1.62
N ILE A 122 -3.51 5.08 -2.14
CA ILE A 122 -2.08 5.40 -2.35
C ILE A 122 -1.91 6.65 -3.22
N GLY A 123 -2.73 6.80 -4.26
CA GLY A 123 -2.71 7.98 -5.12
C GLY A 123 -3.06 9.28 -4.39
N LYS A 124 -4.05 9.23 -3.49
CA LYS A 124 -4.43 10.37 -2.65
C LYS A 124 -3.35 10.70 -1.63
N GLU A 125 -2.72 9.69 -1.05
CA GLU A 125 -1.65 9.92 -0.08
C GLU A 125 -0.40 10.52 -0.73
N ASP A 126 0.17 9.81 -1.71
CA ASP A 126 1.41 10.24 -2.39
C ASP A 126 1.22 11.59 -3.12
N GLY A 127 0.05 11.81 -3.70
CA GLY A 127 -0.24 12.98 -4.53
C GLY A 127 -0.77 14.21 -3.78
N VAL A 128 -1.39 14.02 -2.61
CA VAL A 128 -2.10 15.10 -1.90
C VAL A 128 -1.75 15.15 -0.42
N LEU A 129 -2.00 14.07 0.32
CA LEU A 129 -1.89 14.09 1.78
C LEU A 129 -0.45 14.27 2.25
N PHE A 130 0.48 13.50 1.70
CA PHE A 130 1.89 13.55 2.08
C PHE A 130 2.50 14.92 1.75
N PRO A 131 2.36 15.49 0.53
CA PRO A 131 2.79 16.86 0.27
C PRO A 131 2.19 17.88 1.25
N MET A 132 0.90 17.77 1.57
CA MET A 132 0.22 18.66 2.51
C MET A 132 0.82 18.58 3.92
N GLY A 133 1.15 17.38 4.41
CA GLY A 133 1.83 17.20 5.69
C GLY A 133 3.25 17.78 5.67
N GLU A 134 4.02 17.47 4.63
CA GLU A 134 5.39 17.95 4.44
C GLU A 134 5.49 19.48 4.35
N GLU A 135 4.48 20.17 3.83
CA GLU A 135 4.44 21.65 3.85
C GLU A 135 4.23 22.23 5.25
N ARG A 136 3.70 21.44 6.19
CA ARG A 136 3.34 21.88 7.55
C ARG A 136 4.36 21.45 8.61
N PHE A 137 5.09 20.37 8.38
CA PHE A 137 6.05 19.83 9.34
C PHE A 137 7.30 20.70 9.48
N GLY A 138 7.63 21.05 10.72
CA GLY A 138 8.93 21.59 11.10
C GLY A 138 10.00 20.50 11.24
N ASP A 139 11.25 20.90 11.49
CA ASP A 139 12.37 19.97 11.60
C ASP A 139 12.21 18.98 12.76
N ASP A 140 11.61 19.42 13.87
CA ASP A 140 11.35 18.57 15.03
C ASP A 140 10.26 17.52 14.76
N ASP A 141 9.21 17.88 14.02
CA ASP A 141 8.17 16.94 13.60
C ASP A 141 8.75 15.85 12.68
N ARG A 142 9.58 16.26 11.71
CA ARG A 142 10.25 15.33 10.78
C ARG A 142 11.13 14.35 11.52
N ARG A 143 11.98 14.85 12.42
CA ARG A 143 12.87 14.02 13.24
C ARG A 143 12.08 13.03 14.10
N ALA A 144 11.02 13.50 14.77
CA ALA A 144 10.17 12.64 15.58
C ALA A 144 9.45 11.55 14.75
N LEU A 145 9.00 11.88 13.53
CA LEU A 145 8.38 10.91 12.62
C LEU A 145 9.40 9.87 12.13
N GLU A 146 10.61 10.29 11.75
CA GLU A 146 11.66 9.37 11.32
C GLU A 146 12.05 8.37 12.41
N GLU A 147 12.27 8.87 13.63
CA GLU A 147 12.55 8.04 14.81
C GLU A 147 11.38 7.12 15.13
N GLY A 148 10.15 7.64 15.11
CA GLY A 148 8.92 6.90 15.33
C GLY A 148 8.72 5.76 14.33
N PHE A 149 8.91 6.02 13.02
CA PHE A 149 8.82 4.99 11.99
C PHE A 149 9.88 3.90 12.15
N ALA A 150 11.10 4.28 12.55
CA ALA A 150 12.15 3.29 12.83
C ALA A 150 11.84 2.42 14.04
N SER A 151 11.15 2.95 15.06
CA SER A 151 10.69 2.14 16.21
C SER A 151 9.50 1.26 15.85
N ALA A 152 8.54 1.81 15.09
CA ALA A 152 7.35 1.10 14.64
C ALA A 152 7.68 -0.18 13.84
N ASP A 153 8.72 -0.14 12.99
CA ASP A 153 9.20 -1.35 12.28
C ASP A 153 9.51 -2.50 13.25
N ARG A 154 10.17 -2.22 14.39
CA ARG A 154 10.51 -3.23 15.40
C ARG A 154 9.33 -3.60 16.29
N GLU A 155 8.53 -2.63 16.70
CA GLU A 155 7.44 -2.84 17.66
C GLU A 155 6.21 -3.49 17.03
N LEU A 156 5.86 -3.12 15.79
CA LEU A 156 4.68 -3.63 15.11
C LEU A 156 4.96 -5.02 14.54
N LEU A 157 6.11 -5.27 13.92
CA LEU A 157 6.39 -6.55 13.27
C LEU A 157 7.33 -7.48 14.03
N GLY A 158 8.26 -6.94 14.82
CA GLY A 158 9.39 -7.68 15.35
C GLY A 158 10.63 -7.62 14.45
N GLU A 159 11.79 -7.91 15.01
CA GLU A 159 13.08 -7.84 14.31
C GLU A 159 13.16 -8.83 13.13
N GLY A 160 13.62 -8.37 11.96
CA GLY A 160 13.81 -9.20 10.75
C GLY A 160 12.52 -9.55 9.97
N VAL A 161 11.35 -9.21 10.50
CA VAL A 161 10.06 -9.58 9.89
C VAL A 161 9.77 -8.72 8.66
N ARG A 162 10.16 -7.43 8.67
CA ARG A 162 10.00 -6.55 7.50
C ARG A 162 10.73 -7.12 6.29
N GLU A 163 11.99 -7.52 6.46
CA GLU A 163 12.83 -8.11 5.42
C GLU A 163 12.22 -9.41 4.87
N THR A 164 11.66 -10.24 5.76
CA THR A 164 10.95 -11.46 5.37
C THR A 164 9.71 -11.17 4.53
N LEU A 165 8.96 -10.10 4.85
CA LEU A 165 7.79 -9.70 4.08
C LEU A 165 8.19 -9.12 2.71
N VAL A 166 9.29 -8.37 2.64
CA VAL A 166 9.83 -7.86 1.36
C VAL A 166 10.26 -9.02 0.45
N ASP A 167 11.04 -9.98 0.97
CA ASP A 167 11.43 -11.19 0.21
C ASP A 167 10.20 -12.00 -0.23
N MET A 168 9.15 -12.06 0.59
CA MET A 168 7.89 -12.70 0.21
C MET A 168 7.20 -11.99 -0.96
N ALA A 169 7.13 -10.65 -0.94
CA ALA A 169 6.57 -9.87 -2.04
C ALA A 169 7.36 -10.07 -3.34
N ASP A 170 8.69 -10.14 -3.25
CA ASP A 170 9.57 -10.31 -4.39
C ASP A 170 9.45 -11.71 -5.01
N ARG A 171 9.43 -12.75 -4.18
CA ARG A 171 9.19 -14.13 -4.66
C ARG A 171 7.81 -14.28 -5.26
N LEU A 172 6.79 -13.69 -4.65
CA LEU A 172 5.43 -13.75 -5.18
C LEU A 172 5.35 -13.09 -6.56
N ALA A 173 5.99 -11.93 -6.73
CA ALA A 173 6.06 -11.24 -8.02
C ALA A 173 6.79 -12.07 -9.07
N ALA A 174 7.96 -12.66 -8.72
CA ALA A 174 8.70 -13.54 -9.60
C ALA A 174 7.88 -14.78 -10.03
N ASP A 175 7.21 -15.44 -9.08
CA ASP A 175 6.37 -16.62 -9.32
C ASP A 175 5.20 -16.35 -10.28
N LEU A 176 4.73 -15.09 -10.34
CA LEU A 176 3.59 -14.66 -11.14
C LEU A 176 4.00 -13.88 -12.40
N GLY A 177 5.29 -13.64 -12.60
CA GLY A 177 5.82 -12.84 -13.70
C GLY A 177 5.42 -11.36 -13.62
N VAL A 178 5.23 -10.82 -12.41
CA VAL A 178 4.94 -9.41 -12.16
C VAL A 178 6.27 -8.64 -12.07
N PRO A 179 6.46 -7.54 -12.84
CA PRO A 179 7.69 -6.75 -12.76
C PRO A 179 7.86 -6.07 -11.39
N HIS A 180 9.10 -5.95 -10.92
CA HIS A 180 9.41 -5.20 -9.70
C HIS A 180 9.05 -3.72 -9.83
N GLY A 181 8.50 -3.13 -8.76
CA GLY A 181 8.10 -1.72 -8.71
C GLY A 181 9.22 -0.73 -9.03
N ALA A 182 10.49 -1.08 -8.80
CA ALA A 182 11.65 -0.26 -9.18
C ALA A 182 11.80 -0.04 -10.70
N ALA A 183 11.20 -0.91 -11.53
CA ALA A 183 11.20 -0.75 -12.98
C ALA A 183 10.15 0.25 -13.50
N ARG A 184 9.22 0.72 -12.65
CA ARG A 184 8.14 1.66 -13.04
C ARG A 184 8.53 3.15 -12.92
N SER A 185 9.64 3.49 -12.27
CA SER A 185 10.07 4.89 -12.06
C SER A 185 10.91 5.50 -13.19
N GLN A 186 11.14 4.78 -14.29
CA GLN A 186 11.84 5.29 -15.48
C GLN A 186 10.90 5.40 -16.68
N ALA A 187 9.86 6.23 -16.58
CA ALA A 187 9.25 6.82 -17.76
C ALA A 187 9.85 8.23 -17.94
N PRO A 188 10.56 8.52 -19.04
CA PRO A 188 11.03 9.88 -19.28
C PRO A 188 9.82 10.80 -19.49
N ARG A 189 9.72 11.86 -18.68
CA ARG A 189 8.84 13.00 -18.97
C ARG A 189 9.40 13.72 -20.19
N SER A 190 9.01 13.32 -21.40
CA SER A 190 9.23 14.16 -22.58
C SER A 190 8.14 15.22 -22.64
N HIS A 191 8.42 16.37 -22.03
CA HIS A 191 7.90 17.63 -22.54
C HIS A 191 8.74 17.98 -23.76
N SER A 192 8.15 18.04 -24.95
CA SER A 192 8.63 18.94 -25.99
C SER A 192 7.45 19.64 -26.65
N CYS A 193 7.30 20.89 -26.27
CA CYS A 193 6.58 21.92 -26.99
C CYS A 193 7.28 22.17 -28.34
N GLY A 194 6.47 22.47 -29.37
CA GLY A 194 6.90 23.27 -30.51
C GLY A 194 7.19 22.50 -31.80
N LEU A 195 6.29 22.64 -32.77
CA LEU A 195 6.52 23.20 -34.12
C LEU A 195 5.42 22.69 -35.07
N TRP A 196 4.45 23.56 -35.37
CA TRP A 196 3.58 23.42 -36.53
C TRP A 196 3.77 24.64 -37.43
N CYS A 197 4.36 24.41 -38.59
CA CYS A 197 4.30 25.19 -39.84
C CYS A 197 4.53 24.15 -40.95
N PRO A 198 3.85 24.28 -42.11
CA PRO A 198 3.88 25.46 -42.97
C PRO A 198 2.54 26.20 -43.12
#